data_AF-A0A4Q3RLG7-F1
#
_entry.id   AF-A0A4Q3RLG7-F1
#
_cell.length_a   1.000
_cell.length_b   1.000
_cell.length_c   1.000
_cell.angle_alpha   90.00
_cell.angle_beta   90.00
_cell.angle_gamma   90.00
#
_symmetry.space_group_name_H-M   'P 1'
#
loop_
_entity.id
_entity.type
_entity.pdbx_description
1 polymer ?
#
loop_
_entity_poly.entity_id
_entity_poly.type
_entity_poly.pdbx_seq_one_letter_code
_entity_poly.pdbx_strand_id
1 'polypeptide(L)'
;MKKFYILSLLLLPVFFAQAQFVGVGTNTPEALLHVDAGPAVVNRGLLVTGSYSALATMPNLGGGSRLMFYPGKAALRAGLVNGTEWDDVNIGRESIGLGSSSMASGYNAAAFGRFTTASGQVSTAFGTNTLA
;
A
#
# COMPACT_ATOMS: atom_id res chain seq x y z
N MET A 1 -21.17 29.05 59.12
CA MET A 1 -21.26 27.65 58.66
C MET A 1 -21.39 27.67 57.15
N LYS A 2 -20.42 27.07 56.45
CA LYS A 2 -20.10 27.30 55.02
C LYS A 2 -21.02 26.45 54.13
N LYS A 3 -21.71 27.07 53.17
CA LYS A 3 -22.49 26.36 52.14
C LYS A 3 -21.53 25.90 51.04
N PHE A 4 -21.35 24.59 50.90
CA PHE A 4 -20.57 23.98 49.83
C PHE A 4 -21.42 23.91 48.56
N TYR A 5 -21.00 24.60 47.49
CA TYR A 5 -21.50 24.36 46.14
C TYR A 5 -20.62 23.30 45.51
N ILE A 6 -21.11 22.06 45.40
CA ILE A 6 -20.44 21.03 44.59
C ILE A 6 -20.95 21.16 43.16
N LEU A 7 -20.01 21.57 42.31
CA LEU A 7 -20.06 21.71 40.86
C LEU A 7 -20.55 20.39 40.22
N SER A 8 -21.70 20.41 39.54
CA SER A 8 -22.14 19.28 38.71
C SER A 8 -21.21 19.16 37.51
N LEU A 9 -20.33 18.17 37.53
CA LEU A 9 -19.45 17.82 36.42
C LEU A 9 -20.33 17.31 35.26
N LEU A 10 -20.43 18.07 34.17
CA LEU A 10 -21.07 17.62 32.93
C LEU A 10 -20.35 16.36 32.41
N LEU A 11 -21.08 15.25 32.29
CA LEU A 11 -20.66 14.09 31.52
C LEU A 11 -20.67 14.51 30.03
N LEU A 12 -19.51 14.86 29.47
CA LEU A 12 -19.37 14.95 28.02
C LEU A 12 -19.52 13.53 27.45
N PRO A 13 -20.45 13.28 26.51
CA PRO A 13 -20.46 12.00 25.81
C PRO A 13 -19.12 11.85 25.11
N VAL A 14 -18.37 10.80 25.46
CA VAL A 14 -17.23 10.35 24.69
C VAL A 14 -17.80 9.84 23.38
N PHE A 15 -17.82 10.69 22.36
CA PHE A 15 -18.10 10.26 21.01
C PHE A 15 -16.94 9.34 20.59
N PHE A 16 -17.16 8.03 20.65
CA PHE A 16 -16.39 7.12 19.83
C PHE A 16 -16.73 7.48 18.38
N ALA A 17 -15.81 8.15 17.69
CA ALA A 17 -15.92 8.26 16.26
C ALA A 17 -15.95 6.83 15.71
N GLN A 18 -17.13 6.38 15.24
CA GLN A 18 -17.19 5.19 14.38
C GLN A 18 -16.19 5.44 13.25
N ALA A 19 -15.47 4.39 12.83
CA ALA A 19 -14.45 4.46 11.80
C ALA A 19 -15.02 5.08 10.50
N GLN A 20 -14.97 6.40 10.43
CA GLN A 20 -15.34 7.19 9.29
C GLN A 20 -14.18 7.04 8.31
N PHE A 21 -14.51 6.82 7.04
CA PHE A 21 -13.54 6.87 5.95
C PHE A 21 -12.60 8.07 6.13
N VAL A 22 -11.29 7.86 5.91
CA VAL A 22 -10.28 8.89 6.06
C VAL A 22 -10.21 9.71 4.77
N GLY A 23 -10.78 10.91 4.80
CA GLY A 23 -10.60 11.91 3.76
C GLY A 23 -9.36 12.77 4.02
N VAL A 24 -8.48 12.92 3.02
CA VAL A 24 -7.43 13.94 2.99
C VAL A 24 -7.78 14.92 1.88
N GLY A 25 -8.21 16.13 2.22
CA GLY A 25 -8.65 17.13 1.25
C GLY A 25 -10.13 17.05 0.86
N THR A 26 -10.92 16.15 1.46
CA THR A 26 -12.38 16.02 1.24
C THR A 26 -13.12 15.65 2.53
N ASN A 27 -14.36 16.13 2.68
CA ASN A 27 -15.28 15.76 3.77
C ASN A 27 -16.25 14.63 3.38
N THR A 28 -16.26 14.24 2.11
CA THR A 28 -17.12 13.18 1.55
C THR A 28 -16.23 12.11 0.91
N PRO A 29 -15.41 11.38 1.69
CA PRO A 29 -14.56 10.32 1.16
C PRO A 29 -15.40 9.19 0.54
N GLU A 30 -14.92 8.60 -0.56
CA GLU A 30 -15.59 7.52 -1.31
C GLU A 30 -14.96 6.14 -1.05
N ALA A 31 -13.84 6.11 -0.32
CA ALA A 31 -13.11 4.91 0.07
C ALA A 31 -12.56 5.07 1.50
N LEU A 32 -12.12 3.96 2.12
CA LEU A 32 -11.53 3.95 3.46
C LEU A 32 -10.40 4.99 3.61
N LEU A 33 -9.64 5.21 2.54
CA LEU A 33 -8.71 6.33 2.40
C LEU A 33 -9.01 7.02 1.05
N HIS A 34 -9.45 8.28 1.08
CA HIS A 34 -9.64 9.11 -0.11
C HIS A 34 -8.74 10.34 0.00
N VAL A 35 -7.75 10.46 -0.88
CA VAL A 35 -6.91 11.66 -1.02
C VAL A 35 -7.43 12.48 -2.19
N ASP A 36 -8.09 13.60 -1.92
CA ASP A 36 -8.47 14.60 -2.91
C ASP A 36 -7.37 15.66 -3.01
N ALA A 37 -6.61 15.61 -4.11
CA ALA A 37 -5.52 16.55 -4.41
C ALA A 37 -6.01 17.88 -5.02
N GLY A 38 -7.31 18.05 -5.26
CA GLY A 38 -7.99 19.25 -5.77
C GLY A 38 -7.27 19.95 -6.94
N PRO A 39 -7.46 21.28 -7.13
CA PRO A 39 -6.84 22.00 -8.25
C PRO A 39 -5.33 22.10 -8.08
N ALA A 40 -4.61 22.22 -9.20
CA ALA A 40 -3.15 22.17 -9.30
C ALA A 40 -2.43 23.10 -8.30
N VAL A 41 -2.05 22.54 -7.15
CA VAL A 41 -1.10 23.12 -6.21
C VAL A 41 0.16 22.27 -6.30
N VAL A 42 1.33 22.92 -6.28
CA VAL A 42 2.63 22.25 -6.53
C VAL A 42 2.96 21.11 -5.56
N ASN A 43 2.24 20.96 -4.43
CA ASN A 43 2.54 19.99 -3.37
C ASN A 43 1.31 19.19 -2.89
N ARG A 44 0.40 18.78 -3.77
CA ARG A 44 -0.71 17.85 -3.42
C ARG A 44 -0.52 16.51 -4.13
N GLY A 45 -0.57 15.40 -3.39
CA GLY A 45 -0.38 14.04 -3.92
C GLY A 45 -0.17 12.99 -2.82
N LEU A 46 0.07 11.74 -3.21
CA LEU A 46 0.46 10.66 -2.31
C LEU A 46 1.97 10.45 -2.41
N LEU A 47 2.71 10.83 -1.37
CA LEU A 47 4.15 10.59 -1.27
C LEU A 47 4.43 9.56 -0.18
N VAL A 48 5.05 8.44 -0.56
CA VAL A 48 5.52 7.40 0.36
C VAL A 48 7.05 7.39 0.29
N THR A 49 7.71 7.83 1.36
CA THR A 49 9.18 7.86 1.45
C THR A 49 9.72 6.81 2.43
N GLY A 50 10.98 6.46 2.25
CA GLY A 50 11.76 5.62 3.16
C GLY A 50 13.15 5.37 2.61
N SER A 51 14.04 4.81 3.43
CA SER A 51 15.42 4.50 3.03
C SER A 51 15.50 3.13 2.36
N TYR A 52 16.16 3.06 1.20
CA TYR A 52 16.46 1.79 0.55
C TYR A 52 17.40 0.94 1.40
N SER A 53 17.15 -0.37 1.45
CA SER A 53 18.00 -1.33 2.14
C SER A 53 18.00 -2.67 1.41
N ALA A 54 19.20 -3.22 1.17
CA ALA A 54 19.35 -4.57 0.64
C ALA A 54 18.78 -5.66 1.58
N LEU A 55 18.57 -5.31 2.86
CA LEU A 55 18.01 -6.19 3.89
C LEU A 55 16.52 -5.93 4.14
N ALA A 56 15.88 -5.03 3.39
CA ALA A 56 14.46 -4.76 3.55
C ALA A 56 13.66 -6.01 3.22
N THR A 57 12.65 -6.27 4.04
CA THR A 57 11.68 -7.35 3.84
C THR A 57 10.31 -6.76 3.55
N MET A 58 9.44 -7.59 2.97
CA MET A 58 8.03 -7.35 2.74
C MET A 58 7.22 -8.44 3.44
N PRO A 59 5.95 -8.18 3.79
CA PRO A 59 5.13 -9.16 4.47
C PRO A 59 4.72 -10.31 3.54
N ASN A 60 4.75 -11.54 4.06
CA ASN A 60 4.22 -12.73 3.40
C ASN A 60 2.72 -12.83 3.65
N LEU A 61 1.94 -12.20 2.77
CA LEU A 61 0.49 -12.07 2.94
C LEU A 61 -0.29 -13.17 2.20
N GLY A 62 0.37 -14.05 1.44
CA GLY A 62 -0.30 -15.10 0.66
C GLY A 62 -1.22 -14.54 -0.43
N GLY A 63 -2.31 -15.23 -0.77
CA GLY A 63 -3.26 -14.84 -1.83
C GLY A 63 -4.17 -13.66 -1.47
N GLY A 64 -4.69 -12.93 -2.48
CA GLY A 64 -5.61 -11.79 -2.32
C GLY A 64 -5.21 -10.53 -3.10
N SER A 65 -6.15 -9.60 -3.28
CA SER A 65 -5.94 -8.33 -3.99
C SER A 65 -5.26 -7.28 -3.12
N ARG A 66 -4.26 -6.57 -3.65
CA ARG A 66 -3.54 -5.52 -2.92
C ARG A 66 -2.81 -4.53 -3.83
N LEU A 67 -2.55 -3.34 -3.29
CA LEU A 67 -1.52 -2.40 -3.72
C LEU A 67 -0.44 -2.36 -2.64
N MET A 68 0.83 -2.52 -3.01
CA MET A 68 1.96 -2.50 -2.09
C MET A 68 3.09 -1.69 -2.71
N PHE A 69 3.54 -0.63 -2.03
CA PHE A 69 4.80 0.02 -2.32
C PHE A 69 5.63 0.07 -1.05
N TYR A 70 6.81 -0.54 -1.07
CA TYR A 70 7.69 -0.63 0.11
C TYR A 70 9.02 0.04 -0.21
N PRO A 71 9.25 1.27 0.30
CA PRO A 71 10.46 2.05 -0.01
C PRO A 71 11.76 1.32 0.30
N GLY A 72 11.78 0.48 1.34
CA GLY A 72 12.94 -0.31 1.72
C GLY A 72 13.45 -1.21 0.59
N LYS A 73 12.55 -1.87 -0.15
CA LYS A 73 12.89 -2.66 -1.34
C LYS A 73 12.80 -1.85 -2.64
N ALA A 74 12.28 -0.63 -2.61
CA ALA A 74 11.84 0.12 -3.80
C ALA A 74 10.93 -0.71 -4.74
N ALA A 75 10.12 -1.61 -4.18
CA ALA A 75 9.30 -2.55 -4.95
C ALA A 75 7.82 -2.13 -4.95
N LEU A 76 7.19 -2.22 -6.12
CA LEU A 76 5.77 -1.94 -6.33
C LEU A 76 5.02 -3.20 -6.76
N ARG A 77 3.86 -3.46 -6.14
CA ARG A 77 2.91 -4.50 -6.51
C ARG A 77 1.49 -3.94 -6.60
N ALA A 78 0.72 -4.30 -7.63
CA ALA A 78 -0.69 -3.92 -7.70
C ALA A 78 -1.51 -4.93 -8.51
N GLY A 79 -2.60 -5.42 -7.93
CA GLY A 79 -3.47 -6.43 -8.55
C GLY A 79 -3.82 -7.58 -7.62
N LEU A 80 -3.93 -8.79 -8.17
CA LEU A 80 -4.44 -10.00 -7.50
C LEU A 80 -3.37 -11.10 -7.53
N VAL A 81 -3.08 -11.72 -6.39
CA VAL A 81 -2.27 -12.94 -6.32
C VAL A 81 -3.11 -14.11 -5.81
N ASN A 82 -2.84 -15.32 -6.30
CA ASN A 82 -3.59 -16.52 -5.90
C ASN A 82 -2.90 -17.27 -4.75
N GLY A 83 -1.58 -17.13 -4.60
CA GLY A 83 -0.79 -17.77 -3.56
C GLY A 83 0.33 -16.86 -3.10
N THR A 84 1.57 -17.36 -3.15
CA THR A 84 2.75 -16.71 -2.55
C THR A 84 3.53 -15.85 -3.54
N GLU A 85 2.97 -15.50 -4.70
CA GLU A 85 3.72 -14.81 -5.77
C GLU A 85 4.29 -13.46 -5.33
N TRP A 86 3.64 -12.79 -4.37
CA TRP A 86 4.10 -11.53 -3.75
C TRP A 86 4.53 -11.68 -2.29
N ASP A 87 4.90 -12.89 -1.88
CA ASP A 87 5.66 -13.07 -0.64
C ASP A 87 7.11 -12.60 -0.86
N ASP A 88 7.78 -12.24 0.23
CA ASP A 88 9.06 -11.52 0.25
C ASP A 88 10.13 -12.11 -0.67
N VAL A 89 10.23 -13.44 -0.66
CA VAL A 89 11.21 -14.22 -1.42
C VAL A 89 11.04 -14.07 -2.94
N ASN A 90 9.82 -13.78 -3.39
CA ASN A 90 9.46 -13.63 -4.81
C ASN A 90 9.47 -12.15 -5.26
N ILE A 91 9.87 -11.24 -4.38
CA ILE A 91 9.95 -9.81 -4.66
C ILE A 91 11.41 -9.38 -4.76
N GLY A 92 11.85 -9.14 -5.99
CA GLY A 92 13.13 -8.52 -6.28
C GLY A 92 13.19 -7.09 -5.75
N ARG A 93 14.39 -6.62 -5.39
CA ARG A 93 14.59 -5.19 -5.08
C ARG A 93 14.44 -4.37 -6.36
N GLU A 94 13.89 -3.17 -6.24
CA GLU A 94 13.58 -2.25 -7.35
C GLU A 94 12.64 -2.84 -8.41
N SER A 95 11.89 -3.88 -8.05
CA SER A 95 11.05 -4.60 -9.00
C SER A 95 9.62 -4.06 -9.08
N ILE A 96 8.98 -4.27 -10.23
CA ILE A 96 7.58 -3.90 -10.48
C ILE A 96 6.79 -5.14 -10.88
N GLY A 97 5.69 -5.42 -10.18
CA GLY A 97 4.80 -6.55 -10.47
C GLY A 97 3.35 -6.09 -10.54
N LEU A 98 2.74 -6.05 -11.72
CA LEU A 98 1.33 -5.64 -11.88
C LEU A 98 0.51 -6.75 -12.54
N GLY A 99 -0.77 -6.84 -12.17
CA GLY A 99 -1.72 -7.77 -12.78
C GLY A 99 -2.07 -8.96 -11.89
N SER A 100 -2.20 -10.15 -12.47
CA SER A 100 -2.67 -11.35 -11.78
C SER A 100 -1.57 -12.39 -11.65
N SER A 101 -1.15 -12.69 -10.41
CA SER A 101 -0.12 -13.70 -10.11
C SER A 101 1.16 -13.50 -10.93
N SER A 102 1.60 -12.25 -11.08
CA SER A 102 2.89 -11.90 -11.70
C SER A 102 4.01 -11.96 -10.67
N MET A 103 5.19 -12.41 -11.08
CA MET A 103 6.36 -12.59 -10.21
C MET A 103 7.57 -11.87 -10.80
N ALA A 104 7.91 -10.70 -10.24
CA ALA A 104 9.15 -9.99 -10.56
C ALA A 104 10.17 -10.23 -9.45
N SER A 105 10.88 -11.36 -9.52
CA SER A 105 11.81 -11.81 -8.49
C SER A 105 13.26 -11.35 -8.72
N GLY A 106 13.62 -11.02 -9.97
CA GLY A 106 14.93 -10.46 -10.29
C GLY A 106 15.14 -9.04 -9.75
N TYR A 107 16.40 -8.67 -9.47
CA TYR A 107 16.76 -7.28 -9.17
C TYR A 107 16.42 -6.39 -10.37
N ASN A 108 15.70 -5.29 -10.12
CA ASN A 108 15.22 -4.35 -11.14
C ASN A 108 14.33 -5.01 -12.22
N ALA A 109 13.69 -6.15 -11.91
CA ALA A 109 12.84 -6.86 -12.87
C ALA A 109 11.42 -6.28 -12.95
N ALA A 110 10.75 -6.48 -14.07
CA ALA A 110 9.38 -6.04 -14.30
C ALA A 110 8.48 -7.15 -14.85
N ALA A 111 7.38 -7.46 -14.16
CA ALA A 111 6.40 -8.46 -14.58
C ALA A 111 4.99 -7.86 -14.67
N PHE A 112 4.38 -7.92 -15.85
CA PHE A 112 3.06 -7.35 -16.12
C PHE A 112 2.13 -8.37 -16.75
N GLY A 113 0.88 -8.43 -16.29
CA GLY A 113 -0.16 -9.28 -16.89
C GLY A 113 -0.52 -10.48 -16.01
N ARG A 114 -0.82 -11.63 -16.62
CA ARG A 114 -1.34 -12.81 -15.90
C ARG A 114 -0.34 -13.96 -15.94
N PHE A 115 0.06 -14.48 -14.77
CA PHE A 115 1.03 -15.57 -14.66
C PHE A 115 2.36 -15.28 -15.38
N THR A 116 2.85 -14.05 -15.30
CA THR A 116 4.14 -13.67 -15.87
C THR A 116 5.25 -13.76 -14.82
N THR A 117 6.44 -14.21 -15.21
CA THR A 117 7.60 -14.34 -14.33
C THR A 117 8.81 -13.66 -14.94
N ALA A 118 9.37 -12.67 -14.25
CA ALA A 118 10.61 -11.99 -14.59
C ALA A 118 11.64 -12.29 -13.48
N SER A 119 12.48 -13.30 -13.73
CA SER A 119 13.40 -13.88 -12.74
C SER A 119 14.84 -13.41 -12.93
N GLY A 120 15.22 -13.05 -14.16
CA GLY A 120 16.52 -12.48 -14.45
C GLY A 120 16.69 -11.05 -13.91
N GLN A 121 17.94 -10.67 -13.66
CA GLN A 121 18.29 -9.28 -13.35
C GLN A 121 17.93 -8.36 -14.53
N VAL A 122 17.24 -7.24 -14.27
CA VAL A 122 16.75 -6.30 -15.30
C VAL A 122 15.82 -6.95 -16.34
N SER A 123 15.25 -8.13 -16.05
CA SER A 123 14.37 -8.83 -16.99
C SER A 123 12.98 -8.20 -17.06
N THR A 124 12.30 -8.36 -18.19
CA THR A 124 10.91 -7.94 -18.37
C THR A 124 10.05 -9.07 -18.93
N ALA A 125 8.99 -9.43 -18.23
CA ALA A 125 7.96 -10.37 -18.70
C ALA A 125 6.61 -9.66 -18.83
N PHE A 126 5.98 -9.74 -20.00
CA PHE A 126 4.72 -9.06 -20.30
C PHE A 126 3.74 -10.02 -20.97
N GLY A 127 2.45 -9.91 -20.65
CA GLY A 127 1.36 -10.65 -21.31
C GLY A 127 0.75 -11.74 -20.43
N THR A 128 0.67 -12.97 -20.93
CA THR A 128 0.09 -14.10 -20.21
C THR A 128 0.99 -15.33 -20.33
N ASN A 129 1.32 -15.97 -19.19
CA ASN A 129 2.23 -17.13 -19.13
C ASN A 129 3.63 -16.88 -19.75
N THR A 130 4.14 -15.65 -19.62
CA THR A 130 5.46 -15.26 -20.14
C THR A 130 6.55 -15.44 -19.06
N LEU A 131 7.70 -16.01 -19.44
CA LEU A 131 8.89 -16.15 -18.59
C LEU A 131 10.06 -15.35 -19.20
N ALA A 132 10.76 -14.59 -18.35
CA ALA A 132 11.97 -13.83 -18.66
C ALA A 132 13.04 -13.96 -17.57
#